data_AF-A0A352WVP2-F1
#
_entry.id   AF-A0A352WVP2-F1
#
_cell.length_a   1.000
_cell.length_b   1.000
_cell.length_c   1.000
_cell.angle_alpha   90.00
_cell.angle_beta   90.00
_cell.angle_gamma   90.00
#
_symmetry.space_group_name_H-M   'P 1'
#
loop_
_entity.id
_entity.type
_entity.pdbx_description
1 polymer ?
#
loop_
_entity_poly.entity_id
_entity_poly.type
_entity_poly.pdbx_seq_one_letter_code
_entity_poly.pdbx_strand_id
1 'polypeptide(L)'
;MTLGLDGILYRCPNCMGEGTLKGGNNHMVCTCGLDVTLDAAYHFDHSSPFPTINAWYFWQESLLDPEILRLESKVKVGTPDGNNEMNSDAGQGEISLDKDVFTFRGVVDGKALSFETPTKNIGAFPITVGKEFDLYHNGRLYYFYPLPDGRAAVKWVSFMDVLTRYYKEKQ
;
A
#
# COMPACT_ATOMS: atom_id res chain seq x y z
N MET A 1 5.29 17.97 -12.08
CA MET A 1 4.55 16.72 -12.28
C MET A 1 4.40 16.03 -10.93
N THR A 2 3.22 16.09 -10.29
CA THR A 2 2.92 15.39 -9.02
C THR A 2 1.83 14.32 -9.17
N LEU A 3 1.50 13.94 -10.40
CA LEU A 3 0.62 12.79 -10.67
C LEU A 3 1.23 11.55 -10.01
N GLY A 4 0.49 10.95 -9.07
CA GLY A 4 0.90 9.74 -8.35
C GLY A 4 1.50 9.97 -6.96
N LEU A 5 1.77 11.23 -6.55
CA LEU A 5 2.31 11.50 -5.21
C LEU A 5 1.33 11.14 -4.09
N ASP A 6 0.02 11.27 -4.34
CA ASP A 6 -1.06 10.85 -3.44
C ASP A 6 -1.26 9.33 -3.40
N GLY A 7 -0.60 8.60 -4.32
CA GLY A 7 -0.43 7.15 -4.22
C GLY A 7 0.76 6.74 -3.35
N ILE A 8 1.61 7.68 -2.93
CA ILE A 8 2.78 7.44 -2.05
C ILE A 8 2.52 8.03 -0.65
N LEU A 9 1.99 9.25 -0.62
CA LEU A 9 1.59 9.98 0.58
C LEU A 9 0.08 9.82 0.75
N TYR A 10 -0.31 8.84 1.56
CA TYR A 10 -1.71 8.44 1.74
C TYR A 10 -2.35 9.01 3.00
N ARG A 11 -1.56 9.55 3.95
CA ARG A 11 -2.05 10.09 5.23
C ARG A 11 -1.70 11.57 5.40
N CYS A 12 -2.71 12.38 5.70
CA CYS A 12 -2.55 13.82 5.93
C CYS A 12 -1.99 14.12 7.34
N PRO A 13 -0.93 14.95 7.49
CA PRO A 13 -0.38 15.33 8.79
C PRO A 13 -1.28 16.28 9.60
N ASN A 14 -2.15 17.05 8.95
CA ASN A 14 -3.00 18.01 9.64
C ASN A 14 -4.23 17.35 10.28
N CYS A 15 -4.89 16.44 9.57
CA CYS A 15 -6.14 15.81 10.04
C CYS A 15 -6.03 14.31 10.31
N MET A 16 -4.87 13.70 10.06
CA MET A 16 -4.62 12.25 10.18
C MET A 16 -5.45 11.36 9.24
N GLY A 17 -6.29 11.95 8.37
CA GLY A 17 -7.15 11.21 7.46
C GLY A 17 -6.35 10.49 6.37
N GLU A 18 -6.67 9.21 6.16
CA GLU A 18 -6.15 8.40 5.05
C GLU A 18 -7.00 8.58 3.78
N GLY A 19 -6.36 8.59 2.61
CA GLY A 19 -7.04 8.73 1.31
C GLY A 19 -7.66 10.12 1.05
N THR A 20 -7.48 11.06 1.98
CA THR A 20 -8.00 12.43 1.92
C THR A 20 -7.14 13.37 1.07
N LEU A 21 -5.92 12.95 0.77
CA LEU A 21 -4.95 13.69 -0.03
C LEU A 21 -5.22 13.53 -1.52
N LYS A 22 -4.93 14.59 -2.27
CA LYS A 22 -4.95 14.61 -3.74
C LYS A 22 -3.73 15.35 -4.25
N GLY A 23 -2.96 14.69 -5.10
CA GLY A 23 -1.77 15.23 -5.74
C GLY A 23 -2.07 15.68 -7.16
N GLY A 24 -1.53 16.82 -7.58
CA GLY A 24 -1.62 17.27 -8.97
C GLY A 24 -0.97 18.63 -9.18
N ASN A 25 -0.41 18.88 -10.36
CA ASN A 25 0.17 20.18 -10.75
C ASN A 25 1.19 20.78 -9.76
N ASN A 26 2.05 19.96 -9.15
CA ASN A 26 2.99 20.37 -8.11
C ASN A 26 2.35 20.71 -6.75
N HIS A 27 1.06 20.46 -6.57
CA HIS A 27 0.38 20.61 -5.29
C HIS A 27 0.02 19.26 -4.66
N MET A 28 -0.08 19.28 -3.34
CA MET A 28 -0.73 18.25 -2.53
C MET A 28 -1.78 18.94 -1.65
N VAL A 29 -3.03 18.56 -1.83
CA VAL A 29 -4.17 19.15 -1.10
C VAL A 29 -4.91 18.10 -0.29
N CYS A 30 -5.49 18.52 0.83
CA CYS A 30 -6.35 17.68 1.67
C CYS A 30 -7.74 18.31 1.84
N THR A 31 -8.74 17.47 2.06
CA THR A 31 -10.11 17.92 2.41
C THR A 31 -10.18 18.74 3.70
N CYS A 32 -9.17 18.68 4.58
CA CYS A 32 -9.09 19.50 5.79
C CYS A 32 -8.52 20.91 5.56
N GLY A 33 -8.08 21.23 4.33
CA GLY A 33 -7.50 22.54 4.00
C GLY A 33 -5.98 22.60 4.00
N LEU A 34 -5.26 21.48 4.19
CA LEU A 34 -3.84 21.42 3.83
C LEU A 34 -3.71 21.66 2.32
N ASP A 35 -2.81 22.57 1.93
CA ASP A 35 -2.42 22.85 0.55
C ASP A 35 -0.94 23.21 0.56
N VAL A 36 -0.13 22.34 -0.03
CA VAL A 36 1.32 22.51 -0.07
C VAL A 36 1.83 22.36 -1.48
N THR A 37 2.82 23.18 -1.83
CA THR A 37 3.46 23.18 -3.15
C THR A 37 4.79 22.42 -3.07
N LEU A 38 5.09 21.65 -4.11
CA LEU A 38 6.34 20.93 -4.31
C LEU A 38 7.16 21.62 -5.40
N ASP A 39 8.39 22.01 -5.07
CA ASP A 39 9.29 22.63 -6.04
C ASP A 39 9.92 21.60 -7.01
N ALA A 40 10.70 22.11 -7.97
CA ALA A 40 11.39 21.25 -8.95
C ALA A 40 12.49 20.37 -8.34
N ALA A 41 12.92 20.66 -7.11
CA ALA A 41 13.90 19.89 -6.36
C ALA A 41 13.23 18.88 -5.39
N TYR A 42 11.91 18.70 -5.47
CA TYR A 42 11.12 17.81 -4.61
C TYR A 42 11.08 18.23 -3.13
N HIS A 43 11.23 19.53 -2.85
CA HIS A 43 10.98 20.11 -1.54
C HIS A 43 9.57 20.69 -1.46
N PHE A 44 8.91 20.47 -0.33
CA PHE A 44 7.68 21.19 -0.05
C PHE A 44 7.99 22.61 0.41
N ASP A 45 7.06 23.52 0.13
CA ASP A 45 7.14 24.88 0.66
C ASP A 45 7.09 24.92 2.20
N HIS A 46 7.37 26.10 2.76
CA HIS A 46 7.44 26.31 4.21
C HIS A 46 6.10 26.13 4.94
N SER A 47 4.97 26.01 4.22
CA SER A 47 3.67 25.72 4.82
C SER A 47 3.47 24.23 5.10
N SER A 48 4.30 23.38 4.51
CA SER A 48 4.27 21.94 4.75
C SER A 48 4.85 21.55 6.11
N PRO A 49 4.20 20.61 6.84
CA PRO A 49 4.78 20.00 8.04
C PRO A 49 6.07 19.23 7.80
N PHE A 50 6.39 18.88 6.56
CA PHE A 50 7.59 18.14 6.18
C PHE A 50 8.34 18.81 5.03
N PRO A 51 9.68 18.80 5.04
CA PRO A 51 10.48 19.46 4.01
C PRO A 51 10.55 18.68 2.68
N THR A 52 10.38 17.36 2.70
CA THR A 52 10.52 16.49 1.52
C THR A 52 9.48 15.38 1.51
N ILE A 53 9.28 14.77 0.33
CA ILE A 53 8.44 13.57 0.16
C ILE A 53 8.91 12.45 1.10
N ASN A 54 10.23 12.21 1.19
CA ASN A 54 10.79 11.16 2.03
C ASN A 54 10.51 11.39 3.52
N ALA A 55 10.65 12.64 3.99
CA ALA A 55 10.37 12.97 5.39
C ALA A 55 8.90 12.68 5.75
N TRP A 56 7.97 13.04 4.86
CA TRP A 56 6.55 12.68 5.03
C TRP A 56 6.35 11.18 4.96
N TYR A 57 6.94 10.49 3.98
CA TYR A 57 6.83 9.05 3.82
C TYR A 57 7.26 8.28 5.08
N PHE A 58 8.45 8.58 5.62
CA PHE A 58 8.95 7.94 6.84
C PHE A 58 8.13 8.27 8.09
N TRP A 59 7.52 9.46 8.15
CA TRP A 59 6.55 9.77 9.20
C TRP A 59 5.30 8.88 9.10
N GLN A 60 4.81 8.55 7.90
CA GLN A 60 3.69 7.61 7.77
C GLN A 60 4.08 6.22 8.27
N GLU A 61 5.30 5.77 7.95
CA GLU A 61 5.82 4.47 8.42
C GLU A 61 5.96 4.42 9.93
N SER A 62 6.39 5.51 10.58
CA SER A 62 6.56 5.54 12.05
C SER A 62 5.26 5.40 12.82
N LEU A 63 4.11 5.56 12.15
CA LEU A 63 2.78 5.34 12.73
C LEU A 63 2.30 3.89 12.60
N LEU A 64 3.06 3.02 11.93
CA LEU A 64 2.74 1.61 11.73
C LEU A 64 3.44 0.78 12.81
N ASP A 65 2.76 0.48 13.91
CA ASP A 65 3.31 -0.33 14.99
C ASP A 65 3.14 -1.83 14.68
N PRO A 66 4.24 -2.57 14.42
CA PRO A 66 4.17 -3.99 14.05
C PRO A 66 3.69 -4.90 15.18
N GLU A 67 3.73 -4.47 16.45
CA GLU A 67 3.28 -5.33 17.56
C GLU A 67 1.76 -5.38 17.70
N ILE A 68 1.06 -4.35 17.20
CA ILE A 68 -0.39 -4.19 17.39
C ILE A 68 -1.18 -4.04 16.07
N LEU A 69 -0.53 -3.58 15.00
CA LEU A 69 -1.22 -3.28 13.75
C LEU A 69 -1.59 -4.56 13.00
N ARG A 70 -2.84 -4.59 12.56
CA ARG A 70 -3.37 -5.56 11.60
C ARG A 70 -4.07 -4.81 10.49
N LEU A 71 -3.60 -5.00 9.25
CA LEU A 71 -4.25 -4.47 8.06
C LEU A 71 -5.28 -5.48 7.55
N GLU A 72 -6.43 -4.97 7.10
CA GLU A 72 -7.48 -5.75 6.49
C GLU A 72 -8.06 -4.98 5.32
N SER A 73 -8.38 -5.66 4.22
CA SER A 73 -9.02 -5.03 3.06
C SER A 73 -9.80 -6.05 2.25
N LYS A 74 -10.92 -5.59 1.69
CA LYS A 74 -11.51 -6.23 0.51
C LYS A 74 -10.63 -5.93 -0.70
N VAL A 75 -10.53 -6.89 -1.61
CA VAL A 75 -9.69 -6.77 -2.81
C VAL A 75 -10.39 -7.36 -4.02
N LYS A 76 -10.12 -6.78 -5.19
CA LYS A 76 -10.16 -7.55 -6.42
C LYS A 76 -8.83 -8.27 -6.60
N VAL A 77 -8.85 -9.39 -7.31
CA VAL A 77 -7.68 -10.23 -7.52
C VAL A 77 -7.40 -10.34 -9.01
N GLY A 78 -6.16 -10.07 -9.39
CA GLY A 78 -5.61 -10.41 -10.69
C GLY A 78 -4.62 -11.57 -10.59
N THR A 79 -4.47 -12.32 -11.67
CA THR A 79 -3.49 -13.41 -11.81
C THR A 79 -3.29 -13.69 -13.30
N PRO A 80 -2.10 -14.17 -13.71
CA PRO A 80 -1.92 -14.73 -15.03
C PRO A 80 -2.91 -15.88 -15.28
N ASP A 81 -3.43 -15.96 -16.50
CA ASP A 81 -4.32 -17.03 -16.97
C ASP A 81 -3.53 -18.23 -17.51
N GLY A 82 -4.23 -19.20 -18.11
CA GLY A 82 -3.61 -20.40 -18.68
C GLY A 82 -2.66 -20.15 -19.86
N ASN A 83 -2.72 -18.97 -20.48
CA ASN A 83 -1.83 -18.53 -21.57
C ASN A 83 -0.73 -17.59 -21.07
N ASN A 84 -0.61 -17.40 -19.76
CA ASN A 84 0.31 -16.46 -19.11
C ASN A 84 0.01 -14.98 -19.44
N GLU A 85 -1.23 -14.68 -19.86
CA GLU A 85 -1.73 -13.32 -20.00
C GLU A 85 -2.34 -12.84 -18.68
N MET A 86 -2.15 -11.57 -18.34
CA MET A 86 -2.72 -11.02 -17.11
C MET A 86 -4.24 -10.94 -17.20
N ASN A 87 -4.96 -11.63 -16.31
CA ASN A 87 -6.36 -11.32 -16.02
C ASN A 87 -6.46 -10.47 -14.74
N SER A 88 -6.70 -9.15 -14.89
CA SER A 88 -6.82 -8.22 -13.76
C SER A 88 -8.14 -8.29 -12.99
N ASP A 89 -9.08 -9.14 -13.42
CA ASP A 89 -10.40 -9.31 -12.82
C ASP A 89 -10.72 -10.80 -12.60
N ALA A 90 -9.69 -11.57 -12.25
CA ALA A 90 -9.78 -13.01 -12.05
C ALA A 90 -10.58 -13.40 -10.80
N GLY A 91 -10.78 -12.48 -9.86
CA GLY A 91 -11.46 -12.79 -8.61
C GLY A 91 -11.64 -11.62 -7.66
N GLN A 92 -12.11 -11.97 -6.46
CA GLN A 92 -12.30 -11.04 -5.35
C GLN A 92 -12.18 -11.78 -4.02
N GLY A 93 -11.85 -11.05 -2.95
CA GLY A 93 -11.74 -11.63 -1.63
C GLY A 93 -11.38 -10.61 -0.57
N GLU A 94 -10.92 -11.13 0.55
CA GLU A 94 -10.44 -10.38 1.70
C GLU A 94 -9.01 -10.80 2.02
N ILE A 95 -8.18 -9.81 2.32
CA ILE A 95 -6.80 -10.00 2.75
C ILE A 95 -6.61 -9.45 4.15
N SER A 96 -5.67 -10.03 4.89
CA SER A 96 -5.18 -9.47 6.13
C SER A 96 -3.66 -9.61 6.23
N LEU A 97 -3.03 -8.70 6.97
CA LEU A 97 -1.60 -8.74 7.28
C LEU A 97 -1.37 -8.25 8.71
N ASP A 98 -0.67 -9.05 9.48
CA ASP A 98 -0.04 -8.67 10.74
C ASP A 98 1.39 -9.18 10.80
N LYS A 99 2.03 -9.05 11.96
CA LYS A 99 3.41 -9.51 12.18
C LYS A 99 3.61 -11.02 12.16
N ASP A 100 2.57 -11.83 12.04
CA ASP A 100 2.70 -13.28 12.07
C ASP A 100 2.32 -13.86 10.70
N VAL A 101 1.25 -13.35 10.09
CA VAL A 101 0.68 -13.95 8.88
C VAL A 101 0.05 -12.93 7.91
N PHE A 102 0.25 -13.18 6.61
CA PHE A 102 -0.60 -12.67 5.55
C PHE A 102 -1.66 -13.73 5.20
N THR A 103 -2.93 -13.35 5.09
CA THR A 103 -4.01 -14.26 4.72
C THR A 103 -4.76 -13.75 3.49
N PHE A 104 -5.22 -14.66 2.65
CA PHE A 104 -6.22 -14.39 1.61
C PHE A 104 -7.39 -15.38 1.74
N ARG A 105 -8.62 -14.88 1.57
CA ARG A 105 -9.84 -15.69 1.46
C ARG A 105 -10.77 -15.11 0.40
N GLY A 106 -11.15 -15.90 -0.60
CA GLY A 106 -12.02 -15.40 -1.66
C GLY A 106 -12.31 -16.41 -2.75
N VAL A 107 -12.61 -15.88 -3.94
CA VAL A 107 -12.86 -16.65 -5.16
C VAL A 107 -11.92 -16.14 -6.23
N VAL A 108 -11.19 -17.05 -6.89
CA VAL A 108 -10.29 -16.77 -8.02
C VAL A 108 -10.56 -17.80 -9.11
N ASP A 109 -10.72 -17.36 -10.35
CA ASP A 109 -11.12 -18.19 -11.50
C ASP A 109 -12.38 -19.03 -11.23
N GLY A 110 -13.36 -18.43 -10.53
CA GLY A 110 -14.61 -19.08 -10.16
C GLY A 110 -14.49 -20.16 -9.08
N LYS A 111 -13.31 -20.36 -8.48
CA LYS A 111 -13.08 -21.36 -7.41
C LYS A 111 -12.78 -20.69 -6.09
N ALA A 112 -13.32 -21.24 -5.01
CA ALA A 112 -12.96 -20.82 -3.66
C ALA A 112 -11.45 -21.06 -3.43
N LEU A 113 -10.78 -20.04 -2.92
CA LEU A 113 -9.35 -20.07 -2.63
C LEU A 113 -9.12 -19.41 -1.27
N SER A 114 -8.34 -20.07 -0.42
CA SER A 114 -7.88 -19.55 0.85
C SER A 114 -6.44 -19.97 1.04
N PHE A 115 -5.58 -19.06 1.48
CA PHE A 115 -4.21 -19.39 1.83
C PHE A 115 -3.65 -18.43 2.87
N GLU A 116 -2.57 -18.88 3.49
CA GLU A 116 -1.81 -18.14 4.48
C GLU A 116 -0.33 -18.21 4.13
N THR A 117 0.38 -17.10 4.33
CA THR A 117 1.83 -17.02 4.17
C THR A 117 2.40 -16.39 5.44
N PRO A 118 3.29 -17.07 6.19
CA PRO A 118 3.95 -16.46 7.34
C PRO A 118 4.63 -15.16 6.93
N THR A 119 4.38 -14.06 7.63
CA THR A 119 4.85 -12.73 7.22
C THR A 119 6.37 -12.68 7.10
N LYS A 120 7.09 -13.38 7.98
CA LYS A 120 8.56 -13.53 7.92
C LYS A 120 9.09 -14.19 6.63
N ASN A 121 8.25 -14.89 5.87
CA ASN A 121 8.63 -15.53 4.60
C ASN A 121 8.37 -14.62 3.39
N ILE A 122 7.75 -13.45 3.60
CA ILE A 122 7.49 -12.46 2.56
C ILE A 122 8.69 -11.51 2.52
N GLY A 123 9.36 -11.42 1.36
CA GLY A 123 10.52 -10.53 1.21
C GLY A 123 10.12 -9.06 1.04
N ALA A 124 9.16 -8.80 0.15
CA ALA A 124 8.57 -7.50 -0.11
C ALA A 124 7.28 -7.68 -0.93
N PHE A 125 6.47 -6.64 -1.00
CA PHE A 125 5.36 -6.55 -1.96
C PHE A 125 5.74 -5.61 -3.10
N PRO A 126 5.93 -6.11 -4.33
CA PRO A 126 5.94 -5.26 -5.52
C PRO A 126 4.64 -4.44 -5.60
N ILE A 127 4.71 -3.22 -6.11
CA ILE A 127 3.58 -2.29 -6.16
C ILE A 127 3.51 -1.54 -7.49
N THR A 128 2.30 -1.44 -8.02
CA THR A 128 1.91 -0.39 -8.96
C THR A 128 1.22 0.70 -8.16
N VAL A 129 1.90 1.86 -8.02
CA VAL A 129 1.43 2.98 -7.20
C VAL A 129 0.01 3.39 -7.58
N GLY A 130 -0.86 3.51 -6.59
CA GLY A 130 -2.26 3.90 -6.77
C GLY A 130 -3.20 2.80 -7.24
N LYS A 131 -2.74 1.55 -7.39
CA LYS A 131 -3.52 0.50 -8.05
C LYS A 131 -3.49 -0.86 -7.33
N GLU A 132 -2.33 -1.52 -7.24
CA GLU A 132 -2.22 -2.87 -6.67
C GLU A 132 -0.85 -3.14 -6.03
N PHE A 133 -0.80 -4.19 -5.21
CA PHE A 133 0.44 -4.82 -4.79
C PHE A 133 0.39 -6.34 -5.02
N ASP A 134 1.56 -6.97 -5.08
CA ASP A 134 1.69 -8.33 -5.59
C ASP A 134 2.22 -9.29 -4.50
N LEU A 135 1.80 -10.55 -4.58
CA LEU A 135 2.36 -11.63 -3.77
C LEU A 135 2.49 -12.91 -4.59
N TYR A 136 3.68 -13.52 -4.51
CA TYR A 136 3.87 -14.90 -4.96
C TYR A 136 3.50 -15.88 -3.84
N HIS A 137 2.61 -16.82 -4.16
CA HIS A 137 2.25 -17.91 -3.26
C HIS A 137 2.21 -19.23 -4.04
N ASN A 138 2.98 -20.23 -3.60
CA ASN A 138 3.07 -21.57 -4.21
C ASN A 138 3.27 -21.57 -5.74
N GLY A 139 4.19 -20.74 -6.23
CA GLY A 139 4.52 -20.67 -7.67
C GLY A 139 3.52 -19.89 -8.51
N ARG A 140 2.52 -19.25 -7.90
CA ARG A 140 1.52 -18.42 -8.58
C ARG A 140 1.59 -16.97 -8.09
N LEU A 141 1.49 -16.04 -9.02
CA LEU A 141 1.48 -14.60 -8.75
C LEU A 141 0.05 -14.09 -8.61
N TYR A 142 -0.21 -13.35 -7.54
CA TYR A 142 -1.47 -12.69 -7.27
C TYR A 142 -1.28 -11.18 -7.17
N TYR A 143 -2.15 -10.45 -7.85
CA TYR A 143 -2.25 -8.99 -7.81
C TYR A 143 -3.44 -8.63 -6.96
N PHE A 144 -3.23 -7.90 -5.87
CA PHE A 144 -4.27 -7.47 -4.96
C PHE A 144 -4.57 -6.00 -5.18
N TYR A 145 -5.80 -5.71 -5.61
CA TYR A 145 -6.32 -4.36 -5.82
C TYR A 145 -7.19 -3.97 -4.62
N PRO A 146 -6.69 -3.18 -3.65
CA PRO A 146 -7.47 -2.78 -2.49
C PRO A 146 -8.73 -2.00 -2.88
N LEU A 147 -9.81 -2.22 -2.14
CA LEU A 147 -11.09 -1.55 -2.30
C LEU A 147 -11.41 -0.67 -1.07
N PRO A 148 -12.08 0.48 -1.26
CA PRO A 148 -12.61 1.00 -2.53
C PRO A 148 -11.57 1.77 -3.37
N ASP A 149 -10.36 1.98 -2.85
CA ASP A 149 -9.33 2.84 -3.46
C ASP A 149 -7.98 2.12 -3.53
N GLY A 150 -7.47 1.93 -4.75
CA GLY A 150 -6.19 1.29 -5.02
C GLY A 150 -4.99 2.02 -4.41
N ARG A 151 -5.14 3.32 -4.08
CA ARG A 151 -4.12 4.09 -3.35
C ARG A 151 -3.82 3.50 -1.97
N ALA A 152 -4.70 2.69 -1.40
CA ALA A 152 -4.41 1.98 -0.16
C ALA A 152 -3.26 0.96 -0.29
N ALA A 153 -2.89 0.52 -1.50
CA ALA A 153 -1.82 -0.46 -1.73
C ALA A 153 -0.49 -0.04 -1.10
N VAL A 154 -0.17 1.26 -1.10
CA VAL A 154 1.10 1.74 -0.54
C VAL A 154 1.22 1.48 0.97
N LYS A 155 0.11 1.53 1.71
CA LYS A 155 0.10 1.23 3.14
C LYS A 155 0.49 -0.23 3.43
N TRP A 156 0.08 -1.15 2.56
CA TRP A 156 0.44 -2.57 2.67
C TRP A 156 1.93 -2.77 2.45
N VAL A 157 2.51 -2.10 1.44
CA VAL A 157 3.95 -2.15 1.18
C VAL A 157 4.74 -1.51 2.32
N SER A 158 4.36 -0.30 2.75
CA SER A 158 4.99 0.38 3.89
C SER A 158 4.96 -0.47 5.16
N PHE A 159 3.85 -1.17 5.42
CA PHE A 159 3.78 -2.04 6.59
C PHE A 159 4.68 -3.27 6.46
N MET A 160 4.78 -3.87 5.28
CA MET A 160 5.72 -4.95 5.02
C MET A 160 7.18 -4.51 5.17
N ASP A 161 7.52 -3.30 4.74
CA ASP A 161 8.85 -2.72 4.93
C ASP A 161 9.18 -2.50 6.42
N VAL A 162 8.21 -2.02 7.20
CA VAL A 162 8.32 -1.92 8.66
C VAL A 162 8.52 -3.30 9.31
N LEU A 163 7.72 -4.30 8.92
CA LEU A 163 7.84 -5.67 9.43
C LEU A 163 9.20 -6.29 9.10
N THR A 164 9.69 -6.07 7.89
CA THR A 164 11.00 -6.57 7.45
C THR A 164 12.13 -6.00 8.30
N ARG A 165 12.09 -4.71 8.64
CA ARG A 165 13.07 -4.09 9.56
C ARG A 165 12.92 -4.63 10.97
N TYR A 166 11.68 -4.73 11.46
CA TYR A 166 11.37 -5.29 12.78
C TYR A 166 11.95 -6.70 12.99
N TYR A 167 11.88 -7.58 11.98
CA TYR A 167 12.48 -8.92 12.10
C TYR A 167 14.01 -8.91 12.05
N LYS A 168 14.63 -7.97 11.34
CA LYS A 168 16.10 -7.85 11.27
C LYS A 168 16.69 -7.38 12.60
N GLU A 169 15.97 -6.53 13.34
CA GLU A 169 16.42 -6.01 14.64
C GLU A 169 16.30 -7.03 15.78
N LYS A 170 15.46 -8.07 15.61
CA LYS A 170 15.24 -9.14 16.61
C LYS A 170 16.06 -10.42 16.37
N GLN A 171 16.91 -10.45 15.35
CA GLN A 171 17.86 -11.54 15.05
C GLN A 171 19.23 -11.23 15.63
#